data_AF-A0A0D8ZUQ5-F1
#
_entry.id   AF-A0A0D8ZUQ5-F1
#
_cell.length_a   1.000
_cell.length_b   1.000
_cell.length_c   1.000
_cell.angle_alpha   90.00
_cell.angle_beta   90.00
_cell.angle_gamma   90.00
#
_symmetry.space_group_name_H-M   'P 1'
#
loop_
_entity.id
_entity.type
_entity.pdbx_description
1 polymer ?
#
loop_
_entity_poly.entity_id
_entity_poly.type
_entity_poly.pdbx_seq_one_letter_code
_entity_poly.pdbx_strand_id
1 'polypeptide(L)' 'MSQEEMEAMFEFSDLKQTRVYREAKEEGRLEGIIEAKLEGKLERVPRLLALGLTLEQIAQVFSLSVEQVREAAQNYLAE' A
#
# COMPACT_ATOMS: atom_id res chain seq x y z
N MET A 1 34.43 8.40 -7.63
CA MET A 1 33.80 8.47 -8.95
C MET A 1 34.77 7.98 -9.99
N SER A 2 34.69 6.69 -10.30
CA SER A 2 35.41 6.05 -11.41
C SER A 2 34.66 6.24 -12.73
N GLN A 3 35.33 5.97 -13.85
CA GLN A 3 34.69 5.99 -15.18
C GLN A 3 33.55 4.97 -15.29
N GLU A 4 33.74 3.78 -14.71
CA GLU A 4 32.72 2.72 -14.65
C GLU A 4 31.48 3.17 -13.86
N GLU A 5 31.68 3.89 -12.73
CA GLU A 5 30.57 4.47 -11.96
C GLU A 5 29.80 5.54 -12.78
N MET A 6 30.49 6.31 -13.62
CA MET A 6 29.86 7.31 -14.51
C MET A 6 29.05 6.67 -15.63
N GLU A 7 29.58 5.61 -16.27
CA GLU A 7 28.90 4.89 -17.34
C GLU A 7 27.62 4.20 -16.82
N ALA A 8 27.69 3.55 -15.66
CA ALA A 8 26.52 2.93 -15.02
C ALA A 8 25.43 3.96 -14.65
N MET A 9 25.82 5.15 -14.16
CA MET A 9 24.85 6.22 -13.87
C MET A 9 24.19 6.78 -15.13
N PHE A 10 24.94 6.85 -16.24
CA PHE A 10 24.43 7.32 -17.54
C PHE A 10 23.42 6.33 -18.13
N GLU A 11 23.78 5.04 -18.22
CA GLU A 11 22.87 3.99 -18.69
C GLU A 11 21.59 3.93 -17.86
N PHE A 12 21.69 4.05 -16.53
CA PHE A 12 20.52 4.10 -15.66
C PHE A 12 19.66 5.35 -15.89
N SER A 13 20.27 6.49 -16.22
CA SER A 13 19.55 7.72 -16.55
C SER A 13 18.78 7.58 -17.87
N ASP A 14 19.36 6.92 -18.87
CA ASP A 14 18.70 6.62 -20.15
C ASP A 14 17.51 5.68 -19.96
N LEU A 15 17.67 4.64 -19.13
CA LEU A 15 16.57 3.73 -18.77
C LEU A 15 15.39 4.48 -18.15
N LYS A 16 15.65 5.45 -17.26
CA LYS A 16 14.60 6.28 -16.64
C LYS A 16 13.83 7.14 -17.64
N GLN A 17 14.44 7.48 -18.76
CA GLN A 17 13.82 8.25 -19.84
C GLN A 17 12.99 7.38 -20.80
N THR A 18 13.09 6.05 -20.71
CA THR A 18 12.25 5.16 -21.51
C THR A 18 10.79 5.26 -21.11
N ARG A 19 9.89 5.05 -22.08
CA ARG A 19 8.45 5.03 -21.82
C ARG A 19 8.08 3.92 -20.83
N VAL A 20 8.65 2.72 -21.01
CA VAL A 20 8.41 1.54 -20.17
C VAL A 20 8.75 1.83 -18.70
N TYR A 21 9.90 2.45 -18.42
CA TYR A 21 10.26 2.78 -17.04
C TYR A 21 9.29 3.77 -16.40
N ARG A 22 8.87 4.81 -17.14
CA ARG A 22 7.91 5.80 -16.63
C ARG A 22 6.54 5.19 -16.36
N GLU A 23 6.06 4.32 -17.25
CA GLU A 23 4.82 3.58 -17.09
C GLU A 23 4.89 2.68 -15.85
N ALA A 24 5.93 1.85 -15.72
CA ALA A 24 6.12 0.98 -14.56
C ALA A 24 6.22 1.77 -13.24
N LYS A 25 6.90 2.92 -13.25
CA LYS A 25 7.00 3.79 -12.07
C LYS A 25 5.64 4.38 -11.68
N GLU A 26 4.84 4.77 -12.66
CA GLU A 26 3.51 5.33 -12.42
C GLU A 26 2.52 4.25 -11.95
N GLU A 27 2.57 3.06 -12.54
CA GLU A 27 1.81 1.89 -12.09
C GLU A 27 2.14 1.57 -10.63
N GLY A 28 3.43 1.43 -10.29
CA GLY A 28 3.84 1.17 -8.91
C GLY A 28 3.43 2.29 -7.93
N ARG A 29 3.40 3.55 -8.38
CA ARG A 29 2.88 4.66 -7.56
C ARG A 29 1.37 4.53 -7.32
N LEU A 30 0.62 4.14 -8.34
CA LEU A 30 -0.83 3.94 -8.22
C LEU A 30 -1.16 2.75 -7.33
N GLU A 31 -0.47 1.63 -7.51
CA GLU A 31 -0.58 0.43 -6.65
C GLU A 31 -0.28 0.78 -5.20
N GLY A 32 0.84 1.45 -4.92
CA GLY A 32 1.18 1.85 -3.55
C GLY A 32 0.16 2.81 -2.91
N ILE A 33 -0.49 3.68 -3.68
CA ILE A 33 -1.57 4.53 -3.17
C ILE A 33 -2.82 3.72 -2.83
N ILE A 34 -3.14 2.69 -3.62
CA ILE A 34 -4.28 1.81 -3.38
C ILE A 34 -4.03 0.98 -2.12
N GLU A 35 -2.84 0.39 -2.00
CA GLU A 35 -2.41 -0.39 -0.83
C GLU A 35 -2.43 0.46 0.44
N ALA A 36 -1.78 1.62 0.43
CA ALA A 36 -1.75 2.51 1.61
C ALA A 36 -3.15 2.97 2.04
N LYS A 37 -4.08 3.17 1.10
CA LYS A 37 -5.48 3.49 1.43
C LYS A 37 -6.21 2.32 2.07
N LEU A 38 -5.91 1.09 1.66
CA LEU A 38 -6.49 -0.12 2.26
C LEU A 38 -5.91 -0.34 3.66
N GLU A 39 -4.59 -0.32 3.80
CA GLU A 39 -3.89 -0.47 5.09
C GLU A 39 -4.39 0.55 6.12
N GLY A 40 -4.45 1.84 5.76
CA GLY A 40 -4.93 2.89 6.67
C GLY A 40 -6.41 2.73 7.09
N LYS A 41 -7.24 2.01 6.33
CA LYS A 41 -8.59 1.61 6.77
C LYS A 41 -8.53 0.45 7.77
N LEU A 42 -7.71 -0.56 7.48
CA LEU A 42 -7.55 -1.77 8.31
C LEU A 42 -6.93 -1.45 9.67
N GLU A 43 -5.93 -0.56 9.73
CA GLU A 43 -5.30 -0.10 10.98
C GLU A 43 -6.28 0.56 11.96
N ARG A 44 -7.40 1.10 11.45
CA ARG A 44 -8.42 1.75 12.28
C ARG A 44 -9.42 0.76 12.88
N VAL A 45 -9.47 -0.47 12.36
CA VAL A 45 -10.43 -1.51 12.79
C VAL A 45 -10.38 -1.76 14.30
N PRO A 46 -9.21 -1.99 14.94
CA PRO A 46 -9.15 -2.29 16.37
C PRO A 46 -9.74 -1.18 17.24
N ARG A 47 -9.45 0.09 16.90
CA ARG A 47 -10.00 1.24 17.62
C ARG A 47 -11.51 1.35 17.47
N LEU A 48 -12.06 1.04 16.31
CA LEU A 48 -13.52 1.07 16.09
C LEU A 48 -14.22 -0.07 16.84
N LEU A 49 -13.61 -1.25 16.90
CA LEU A 49 -14.09 -2.35 17.73
C LEU A 49 -14.10 -1.96 19.21
N ALA A 50 -13.04 -1.30 19.69
CA ALA A 50 -12.96 -0.79 21.07
C ALA A 50 -14.04 0.27 21.38
N LEU A 51 -14.55 0.97 20.37
CA LEU A 51 -15.68 1.90 20.48
C LEU A 51 -17.05 1.21 20.38
N GLY A 52 -17.08 -0.13 20.26
CA GLY A 52 -18.30 -0.93 20.27
C GLY A 52 -18.97 -1.13 18.91
N LEU A 53 -18.31 -0.77 17.79
CA LEU A 53 -18.85 -1.05 16.46
C LEU A 53 -18.71 -2.54 16.13
N THR A 54 -19.66 -3.09 15.36
CA THR A 54 -19.57 -4.48 14.88
C THR A 54 -18.71 -4.58 13.61
N LEU A 55 -18.26 -5.80 13.29
CA LEU A 55 -17.48 -6.07 12.07
C LEU A 55 -18.24 -5.63 10.81
N GLU A 56 -19.56 -5.85 10.76
CA GLU A 56 -20.44 -5.48 9.65
C GLU A 56 -20.55 -3.97 9.50
N GLN A 57 -20.66 -3.23 10.61
CA GLN A 57 -20.71 -1.77 10.59
C GLN A 57 -19.39 -1.19 10.10
N ILE A 58 -18.25 -1.73 10.55
CA ILE A 58 -16.92 -1.29 10.13
C ILE A 58 -16.69 -1.60 8.64
N ALA A 59 -17.08 -2.80 8.20
CA ALA A 59 -17.04 -3.21 6.80
C ALA A 59 -17.84 -2.23 5.92
N GLN A 60 -19.05 -1.85 6.37
CA GLN A 60 -19.88 -0.89 5.65
C GLN A 60 -19.26 0.51 5.61
N VAL A 61 -18.76 1.04 6.73
CA VAL A 61 -18.13 2.37 6.81
C VAL A 61 -16.92 2.48 5.87
N PHE A 62 -16.10 1.43 5.80
CA PHE A 62 -14.89 1.44 4.97
C PHE A 62 -15.06 0.84 3.58
N SER A 63 -16.26 0.37 3.24
CA SER A 63 -16.55 -0.37 2.01
C SER A 63 -15.58 -1.55 1.81
N LEU A 64 -15.38 -2.31 2.88
CA LEU A 64 -14.56 -3.51 2.93
C LEU A 64 -15.44 -4.75 3.07
N SER A 65 -14.89 -5.94 2.84
CA SER A 65 -15.57 -7.17 3.21
C SER A 65 -15.47 -7.41 4.72
N VAL A 66 -16.44 -8.13 5.28
CA VAL A 66 -16.41 -8.52 6.69
C VAL A 66 -15.17 -9.37 7.00
N GLU A 67 -14.73 -10.20 6.06
CA GLU A 67 -13.52 -11.02 6.22
C GLU A 67 -12.24 -10.18 6.31
N GLN A 68 -12.10 -9.12 5.49
CA GLN A 68 -10.96 -8.20 5.60
C GLN A 68 -10.91 -7.50 6.97
N VAL A 69 -12.07 -7.10 7.49
CA VAL A 69 -12.18 -6.48 8.81
C VAL A 69 -11.87 -7.49 9.92
N ARG A 70 -12.35 -8.74 9.78
CA ARG A 70 -12.05 -9.84 10.72
C ARG A 70 -10.55 -10.13 10.79
N GLU A 71 -9.90 -10.24 9.64
CA GLU A 71 -8.45 -10.50 9.55
C GLU A 71 -7.65 -9.36 10.21
N ALA A 72 -7.98 -8.11 9.90
CA ALA A 72 -7.33 -6.95 10.53
C ALA A 72 -7.51 -6.92 12.06
N ALA A 73 -8.67 -7.33 12.55
CA ALA A 73 -8.91 -7.44 13.99
C ALA A 73 -8.09 -8.58 14.63
N GLN A 74 -7.92 -9.71 13.94
CA GLN A 74 -7.16 -10.86 14.44
C GLN A 74 -5.65 -10.58 14.45
N ASN A 75 -5.12 -9.99 13.38
CA ASN A 75 -3.70 -9.66 13.27
C ASN A 75 -3.27 -8.70 14.40
N TYR A 76 -4.10 -7.73 14.75
CA TYR A 76 -3.81 -6.77 15.82
C TYR A 76 -3.94 -7.35 17.25
N LEU A 77 -4.60 -8.48 17.42
CA LEU A 77 -4.68 -9.20 18.71
C LEU A 77 -3.55 -10.22 18.87
N ALA A 78 -2.83 -10.54 17.79
CA ALA A 78 -1.73 -11.49 17.77
C ALA A 78 -0.34 -10.83 17.97
N GLU A 79 -0.28 -9.49 17.93
CA GLU A 79 0.88 -8.66 18.30
C GLU A 79 0.83 -8.24 19.78
#